data_AF-A0A535ILI9-F1
#
_entry.id   AF-A0A535ILI9-F1
#
_cell.length_a   1.000
_cell.length_b   1.000
_cell.length_c   1.000
_cell.angle_alpha   90.00
_cell.angle_beta   90.00
_cell.angle_gamma   90.00
#
_symmetry.space_group_name_H-M   'P 1'
#
loop_
_entity.id
_entity.type
_entity.pdbx_description
1 polymer ?
#
loop_
_entity_poly.entity_id
_entity_poly.type
_entity_poly.pdbx_seq_one_letter_code
_entity_poly.pdbx_strand_id
1 'polypeptide(L)'
;METARMPRFYLDLRAHRDSHAKGETPWTPAIAVVFQVDEGLRLMAAETPAGIFARHEACAAAARAGLGALGFELLADPRFASRTVTAVRIGEGLDWKPFNAELKRRGLVLAGGQGKLTGQIFRLGHLGSVTVEEIVGAVGTLEAASLALGRDITPGDGVAAAQAAALDSLGLSRARAAAATA
;
A
#
# COMPACT_ATOMS: atom_id res chain seq x y z
N MET A 1 0.29 2.45 33.10
CA MET A 1 0.88 1.25 33.73
C MET A 1 0.58 1.19 35.22
N GLU A 2 0.81 2.27 35.96
CA GLU A 2 0.78 2.28 37.43
C GLU A 2 -0.54 1.85 38.10
N THR A 3 -1.68 2.00 37.42
CA THR A 3 -3.00 1.65 37.97
C THR A 3 -3.56 0.31 37.49
N ALA A 4 -2.88 -0.34 36.55
CA ALA A 4 -3.37 -1.58 35.96
C ALA A 4 -3.16 -2.76 36.93
N ARG A 5 -4.13 -3.68 37.03
CA ARG A 5 -4.14 -4.77 38.03
C ARG A 5 -3.86 -6.17 37.48
N MET A 6 -3.89 -6.37 36.17
CA MET A 6 -3.60 -7.69 35.58
C MET A 6 -2.12 -8.08 35.83
N PRO A 7 -1.83 -9.36 36.13
CA PRO A 7 -0.46 -9.87 36.18
C PRO A 7 0.25 -9.62 34.85
N ARG A 8 1.53 -9.24 34.91
CA ARG A 8 2.35 -8.96 33.73
C ARG A 8 3.80 -9.24 34.03
N PHE A 9 4.54 -9.60 32.99
CA PHE A 9 5.98 -9.82 33.08
C PHE A 9 6.66 -9.24 31.85
N TYR A 10 6.53 -9.90 30.69
CA TYR A 10 7.21 -9.51 29.45
C TYR A 10 6.79 -8.13 28.89
N LEU A 11 5.59 -7.67 29.22
CA LEU A 11 5.10 -6.35 28.79
C LEU A 11 5.03 -5.35 29.95
N ASP A 12 5.75 -5.59 31.07
CA ASP A 12 5.86 -4.59 32.13
C ASP A 12 6.80 -3.44 31.71
N LEU A 13 6.22 -2.32 31.27
CA LEU A 13 6.98 -1.14 30.86
C LEU A 13 7.80 -0.52 31.99
N ARG A 14 7.52 -0.83 33.27
CA ARG A 14 8.38 -0.39 34.39
C ARG A 14 9.71 -1.13 34.37
N ALA A 15 9.69 -2.43 34.14
CA ALA A 15 10.92 -3.22 33.98
C ALA A 15 11.74 -2.70 32.78
N HIS A 16 11.09 -2.38 31.66
CA HIS A 16 11.75 -1.75 30.50
C HIS A 16 12.35 -0.38 30.85
N ARG A 17 11.61 0.50 31.54
CA ARG A 17 12.09 1.82 31.97
C ARG A 17 13.29 1.71 32.93
N ASP A 18 13.20 0.83 33.92
CA ASP A 18 14.20 0.69 34.97
C ASP A 18 15.50 0.06 34.42
N SER A 19 15.40 -0.86 33.44
CA SER A 19 16.56 -1.37 32.69
C SER A 19 17.12 -0.33 31.72
N HIS A 20 16.27 0.45 31.03
CA HIS A 20 16.71 1.48 30.10
C HIS A 20 17.56 2.56 30.79
N ALA A 21 17.23 2.92 32.04
CA ALA A 21 18.03 3.83 32.85
C ALA A 21 19.49 3.35 33.09
N LYS A 22 19.77 2.07 32.87
CA LYS A 22 21.10 1.45 32.95
C LYS A 22 21.73 1.19 31.57
N GLY A 23 21.06 1.56 30.48
CA GLY A 23 21.49 1.24 29.11
C GLY A 23 21.22 -0.22 28.70
N GLU A 24 20.35 -0.93 29.41
CA GLU A 24 20.06 -2.35 29.18
C GLU A 24 18.60 -2.58 28.79
N THR A 25 18.30 -3.81 28.35
CA THR A 25 16.94 -4.33 28.23
C THR A 25 16.65 -5.31 29.36
N PRO A 26 15.39 -5.45 29.83
CA PRO A 26 15.07 -6.33 30.96
C PRO A 26 15.31 -7.82 30.65
N TRP A 27 15.33 -8.19 29.35
CA TRP A 27 15.68 -9.53 28.86
C TRP A 27 16.52 -9.41 27.59
N THR A 28 17.14 -10.51 27.17
CA THR A 28 17.93 -10.56 25.93
C THR A 28 17.08 -10.12 24.72
N PRO A 29 17.46 -9.04 24.02
CA PRO A 29 16.68 -8.53 22.90
C PRO A 29 16.94 -9.33 21.62
N ALA A 30 16.05 -9.19 20.64
CA ALA A 30 16.26 -9.72 19.30
C ALA A 30 17.30 -8.86 18.55
N ILE A 31 18.58 -9.10 18.81
CA ILE A 31 19.71 -8.28 18.32
C ILE A 31 19.63 -7.97 16.82
N ALA A 32 19.34 -8.98 15.99
CA ALA A 32 19.22 -8.79 14.54
C ALA A 32 18.08 -7.82 14.16
N VAL A 33 16.94 -7.87 14.86
CA VAL A 33 15.80 -6.98 14.63
C VAL A 33 16.15 -5.55 15.03
N VAL A 34 16.94 -5.36 16.09
CA VAL A 34 17.40 -4.02 16.51
C VAL A 34 18.23 -3.38 15.40
N PHE A 35 19.18 -4.12 14.81
CA PHE A 35 19.96 -3.61 13.67
C PHE A 35 19.11 -3.35 12.42
N GLN A 36 18.09 -4.18 12.15
CA GLN A 36 17.16 -3.94 11.05
C GLN A 36 16.32 -2.66 11.25
N VAL A 37 15.92 -2.36 12.49
CA VAL A 37 15.21 -1.12 12.82
C VAL A 37 16.14 0.08 12.64
N ASP A 38 17.39 0.00 13.08
CA ASP A 38 18.39 1.05 12.91
C ASP A 38 18.60 1.39 11.42
N GLU A 39 18.78 0.36 10.57
CA GLU A 39 18.90 0.56 9.13
C GLU A 39 17.62 1.12 8.50
N GLY A 40 16.45 0.64 8.93
CA GLY A 40 15.16 1.17 8.49
C GLY A 40 15.01 2.67 8.80
N LEU A 41 15.41 3.09 10.01
CA LEU A 41 15.43 4.51 10.40
C LEU A 41 16.42 5.31 9.56
N ARG A 42 17.59 4.76 9.24
CA ARG A 42 18.58 5.40 8.37
C ARG A 42 18.05 5.63 6.96
N LEU A 43 17.38 4.63 6.37
CA LEU A 43 16.74 4.76 5.06
C LEU A 43 15.61 5.79 5.07
N MET A 44 14.78 5.79 6.11
CA MET A 44 13.72 6.78 6.27
C MET A 44 14.26 8.21 6.43
N ALA A 45 15.36 8.38 7.16
CA ALA A 45 16.02 9.67 7.32
C ALA A 45 16.63 10.17 6.01
N ALA A 46 17.19 9.27 5.19
CA ALA A 46 17.76 9.61 3.88
C ALA A 46 16.68 10.05 2.87
N GLU A 47 15.49 9.45 2.89
CA GLU A 47 14.35 9.87 2.06
C GLU A 47 13.63 11.12 2.60
N THR A 48 13.66 11.30 3.93
CA THR A 48 12.92 12.29 4.74
C THR A 48 11.43 11.96 4.94
N PRO A 49 10.82 12.35 6.08
CA PRO A 49 9.38 12.16 6.31
C PRO A 49 8.48 12.77 5.24
N ALA A 50 8.83 13.95 4.72
CA ALA A 50 8.07 14.62 3.66
C ALA A 50 8.13 13.83 2.34
N GLY A 51 9.31 13.33 1.97
CA GLY A 51 9.50 12.46 0.81
C GLY A 51 8.68 11.17 0.91
N ILE A 52 8.75 10.51 2.08
CA ILE A 52 7.97 9.29 2.36
C ILE A 52 6.48 9.54 2.18
N PHE A 53 5.94 10.62 2.77
CA PHE A 53 4.51 10.91 2.65
C PHE A 53 4.09 11.28 1.23
N ALA A 54 4.90 12.06 0.50
CA ALA A 54 4.66 12.38 -0.90
C ALA A 54 4.64 11.12 -1.79
N ARG A 55 5.59 10.20 -1.58
CA ARG A 55 5.63 8.92 -2.29
C ARG A 55 4.39 8.07 -2.01
N HIS A 56 3.97 7.95 -0.75
CA HIS A 56 2.77 7.19 -0.41
C HIS A 56 1.49 7.82 -1.02
N GLU A 57 1.41 9.15 -1.06
CA GLU A 57 0.30 9.84 -1.74
C GLU A 57 0.29 9.57 -3.25
N ALA A 58 1.45 9.59 -3.91
CA ALA A 58 1.58 9.25 -5.32
C ALA A 58 1.22 7.78 -5.60
N CYS A 59 1.72 6.84 -4.79
CA CYS A 59 1.35 5.43 -4.89
C CYS A 59 -0.15 5.20 -4.70
N ALA A 60 -0.76 5.89 -3.73
CA ALA A 60 -2.19 5.78 -3.48
C ALA A 60 -3.03 6.37 -4.62
N ALA A 61 -2.60 7.50 -5.20
CA ALA A 61 -3.21 8.09 -6.39
C ALA A 61 -3.13 7.12 -7.59
N ALA A 62 -1.93 6.57 -7.85
CA ALA A 62 -1.69 5.59 -8.91
C ALA A 62 -2.59 4.36 -8.76
N ALA A 63 -2.63 3.78 -7.57
CA ALA A 63 -3.43 2.60 -7.26
C ALA A 63 -4.92 2.86 -7.48
N ARG A 64 -5.46 3.99 -6.99
CA ARG A 64 -6.88 4.33 -7.14
C ARG A 64 -7.25 4.59 -8.60
N ALA A 65 -6.45 5.38 -9.31
CA ALA A 65 -6.71 5.72 -10.71
C ALA A 65 -6.60 4.48 -11.62
N GLY A 66 -5.54 3.68 -11.45
CA GLY A 66 -5.34 2.46 -12.21
C GLY A 66 -6.44 1.43 -11.97
N LEU A 67 -6.78 1.15 -10.72
CA LEU A 67 -7.88 0.21 -10.42
C LEU A 67 -9.24 0.71 -10.93
N GLY A 68 -9.51 2.02 -10.83
CA GLY A 68 -10.72 2.62 -11.37
C GLY A 68 -10.81 2.52 -12.89
N ALA A 69 -9.71 2.75 -13.60
CA ALA A 69 -9.62 2.60 -15.06
C ALA A 69 -9.80 1.13 -15.50
N LEU A 70 -9.40 0.17 -14.67
CA LEU A 70 -9.70 -1.26 -14.87
C LEU A 70 -11.15 -1.63 -14.49
N GLY A 71 -12.01 -0.66 -14.22
CA GLY A 71 -13.44 -0.86 -13.92
C GLY A 71 -13.72 -1.41 -12.52
N PHE A 72 -12.78 -1.37 -11.59
CA PHE A 72 -13.02 -1.77 -10.21
C PHE A 72 -13.61 -0.62 -9.38
N GLU A 73 -14.59 -0.93 -8.53
CA GLU A 73 -15.20 0.05 -7.61
C GLU A 73 -14.36 0.20 -6.33
N LEU A 74 -13.95 1.43 -6.00
CA LEU A 74 -13.28 1.74 -4.74
C LEU A 74 -14.21 1.50 -3.55
N LEU A 75 -13.74 0.76 -2.55
CA LEU A 75 -14.54 0.42 -1.37
C LEU A 75 -14.73 1.62 -0.42
N ALA A 76 -13.69 2.45 -0.28
CA ALA A 76 -13.68 3.58 0.67
C ALA A 76 -14.17 4.86 0.00
N ASP A 77 -14.92 5.67 0.75
CA ASP A 77 -15.18 7.06 0.39
C ASP A 77 -13.85 7.80 0.22
N PRO A 78 -13.63 8.53 -0.90
CA PRO A 78 -12.40 9.26 -1.17
C PRO A 78 -11.93 10.17 -0.02
N ARG A 79 -12.86 10.74 0.76
CA ARG A 79 -12.56 11.64 1.89
C ARG A 79 -11.86 10.92 3.05
N PHE A 80 -12.01 9.60 3.14
CA PHE A 80 -11.45 8.76 4.19
C PHE A 80 -10.54 7.66 3.64
N ALA A 81 -10.15 7.76 2.36
CA ALA A 81 -9.35 6.75 1.69
C ALA A 81 -7.93 6.67 2.30
N SER A 82 -7.44 5.44 2.48
CA SER A 82 -6.10 5.21 2.99
C SER A 82 -5.03 5.58 1.95
N ARG A 83 -3.88 6.06 2.45
CA ARG A 83 -2.66 6.34 1.68
C ARG A 83 -1.72 5.13 1.58
N THR A 84 -2.10 3.99 2.17
CA THR A 84 -1.21 2.84 2.35
C THR A 84 -1.79 1.52 1.82
N VAL A 85 -3.10 1.50 1.54
CA VAL A 85 -3.79 0.36 0.91
C VAL A 85 -5.03 0.85 0.16
N THR A 86 -5.26 0.33 -1.04
CA THR A 86 -6.49 0.55 -1.81
C THR A 86 -7.30 -0.74 -1.85
N ALA A 87 -8.53 -0.69 -1.33
CA ALA A 87 -9.47 -1.80 -1.40
C ALA A 87 -10.50 -1.54 -2.50
N VAL A 88 -10.79 -2.57 -3.29
CA VAL A 88 -11.79 -2.51 -4.37
C VAL A 88 -12.69 -3.73 -4.37
N ARG A 89 -13.91 -3.55 -4.86
CA ARG A 89 -14.83 -4.66 -5.14
C ARG A 89 -14.41 -5.40 -6.39
N ILE A 90 -14.53 -6.72 -6.38
CA ILE A 90 -14.21 -7.59 -7.52
C ILE A 90 -15.20 -7.38 -8.67
N GLY A 91 -16.43 -6.94 -8.36
CA GLY A 91 -17.49 -6.68 -9.33
C GLY A 91 -18.16 -7.95 -9.86
N GLU A 92 -19.21 -7.77 -10.66
CA GLU A 92 -19.83 -8.88 -11.38
C GLU A 92 -18.94 -9.32 -12.55
N GLY A 93 -18.93 -10.62 -12.86
CA GLY A 93 -18.16 -11.17 -13.99
C GLY A 93 -16.71 -11.54 -13.68
N LEU A 94 -16.25 -11.40 -12.43
CA LEU A 94 -14.93 -11.87 -11.99
C LEU A 94 -15.05 -12.67 -10.69
N ASP A 95 -14.57 -13.91 -10.66
CA ASP A 95 -14.47 -14.67 -9.41
C ASP A 95 -13.09 -14.47 -8.76
N TRP A 96 -13.07 -14.26 -7.44
CA TRP A 96 -11.84 -13.96 -6.70
C TRP A 96 -10.80 -15.07 -6.83
N LYS A 97 -11.23 -16.33 -6.72
CA LYS A 97 -10.32 -17.47 -6.62
C LYS A 97 -9.46 -17.67 -7.90
N PRO A 98 -10.04 -17.75 -9.12
CA PRO A 98 -9.27 -17.86 -10.35
C PRO A 98 -8.48 -16.57 -10.62
N PHE A 99 -9.03 -15.39 -10.32
CA PHE A 99 -8.31 -14.13 -10.48
C PHE A 99 -7.05 -14.08 -9.62
N ASN A 100 -7.16 -14.39 -8.33
CA ASN A 100 -6.02 -14.45 -7.41
C ASN A 100 -5.01 -15.53 -7.81
N ALA A 101 -5.46 -16.68 -8.34
CA ALA A 101 -4.57 -17.71 -8.85
C ALA A 101 -3.75 -17.20 -10.06
N GLU A 102 -4.40 -16.50 -10.98
CA GLU A 102 -3.76 -15.92 -12.16
C GLU A 102 -2.78 -14.80 -11.79
N LEU A 103 -3.12 -13.93 -10.84
CA LEU A 103 -2.21 -12.90 -10.32
C LEU A 103 -0.97 -13.51 -9.69
N LYS A 104 -1.14 -14.54 -8.83
CA LYS A 104 -0.02 -15.26 -8.21
C LYS A 104 0.88 -15.94 -9.23
N ARG A 105 0.31 -16.51 -10.29
CA ARG A 105 1.08 -17.11 -11.40
C ARG A 105 1.95 -16.06 -12.12
N ARG A 106 1.52 -14.80 -12.12
CA ARG A 106 2.26 -13.65 -12.66
C ARG A 106 3.19 -12.98 -11.65
N GLY A 107 3.30 -13.53 -10.43
CA GLY A 107 4.16 -13.00 -9.37
C GLY A 107 3.54 -11.86 -8.54
N LEU A 108 2.27 -11.51 -8.77
CA LEU A 108 1.59 -10.48 -7.97
C LEU A 108 0.77 -11.13 -6.84
N VAL A 109 1.09 -10.79 -5.60
CA VAL A 109 0.39 -11.27 -4.41
C VAL A 109 -0.48 -10.14 -3.85
N LEU A 110 -1.80 -10.34 -3.86
CA LEU A 110 -2.76 -9.43 -3.27
C LEU A 110 -3.49 -10.06 -2.08
N ALA A 111 -3.95 -9.21 -1.17
CA ALA A 111 -4.74 -9.66 -0.04
C ALA A 111 -6.23 -9.60 -0.38
N GLY A 112 -6.95 -10.71 -0.18
CA GLY A 112 -8.41 -10.71 -0.28
C GLY A 112 -9.09 -9.97 0.87
N GLY A 113 -10.42 -9.84 0.77
CA GLY A 113 -11.27 -9.45 1.89
C GLY A 113 -11.26 -10.45 3.04
N GLN A 114 -11.66 -9.99 4.23
CA GLN A 114 -11.70 -10.78 5.46
C GLN A 114 -13.11 -10.75 6.06
N GLY A 115 -13.48 -11.79 6.81
CA GLY A 115 -14.78 -11.90 7.47
C GLY A 115 -15.92 -11.73 6.46
N LYS A 116 -16.82 -10.78 6.73
CA LYS A 116 -17.99 -10.48 5.88
C LYS A 116 -17.64 -10.00 4.46
N LEU A 117 -16.38 -9.64 4.20
CA LEU A 117 -15.90 -9.15 2.90
C LEU A 117 -15.13 -10.23 2.11
N THR A 118 -15.01 -11.44 2.64
CA THR A 118 -14.31 -12.55 1.99
C THR A 118 -14.93 -12.83 0.61
N GLY A 119 -14.10 -12.86 -0.43
CA GLY A 119 -14.52 -13.09 -1.82
C GLY A 119 -15.20 -11.91 -2.51
N GLN A 120 -15.46 -10.81 -1.80
CA GLN A 120 -16.15 -9.63 -2.38
C GLN A 120 -15.17 -8.51 -2.78
N ILE A 121 -14.03 -8.44 -2.11
CA ILE A 121 -13.01 -7.41 -2.33
C ILE A 121 -11.61 -8.01 -2.45
N PHE A 122 -10.69 -7.23 -2.99
CA PHE A 122 -9.25 -7.39 -2.78
C PHE A 122 -8.60 -6.06 -2.40
N ARG A 123 -7.35 -6.14 -1.94
CA ARG A 123 -6.57 -5.02 -1.43
C ARG A 123 -5.21 -4.99 -2.11
N LEU A 124 -4.93 -3.88 -2.77
CA LEU A 124 -3.61 -3.52 -3.28
C LEU A 124 -2.88 -2.72 -2.19
N GLY A 125 -1.89 -3.36 -1.57
CA GLY A 125 -1.05 -2.72 -0.55
C GLY A 125 0.01 -1.85 -1.20
N HIS A 126 0.21 -0.65 -0.66
CA HIS A 126 1.21 0.32 -1.13
C HIS A 126 1.85 1.05 0.06
N LEU A 127 2.35 0.27 1.02
CA LEU A 127 3.01 0.73 2.24
C LEU A 127 4.47 0.27 2.28
N GLY A 128 5.34 1.11 2.84
CA GLY A 128 6.73 0.76 3.15
C GLY A 128 7.68 1.23 2.07
N SER A 129 8.64 0.39 1.70
CA SER A 129 9.62 0.68 0.63
C SER A 129 9.06 0.32 -0.75
N VAL A 130 7.86 0.82 -1.06
CA VAL A 130 7.20 0.62 -2.36
C VAL A 130 7.28 1.89 -3.19
N THR A 131 7.49 1.73 -4.49
CA THR A 131 7.67 2.79 -5.48
C THR A 131 6.42 2.96 -6.35
N VAL A 132 6.30 4.10 -7.03
CA VAL A 132 5.21 4.34 -7.97
C VAL A 132 5.29 3.35 -9.14
N GLU A 133 6.49 3.07 -9.62
CA GLU A 133 6.78 2.16 -10.71
C GLU A 133 6.30 0.74 -10.40
N GLU A 134 6.51 0.26 -9.17
CA GLU A 134 5.98 -1.03 -8.72
C GLU A 134 4.45 -1.06 -8.70
N ILE A 135 3.79 0.03 -8.30
CA ILE A 135 2.32 0.13 -8.33
C ILE A 135 1.80 0.16 -9.75
N VAL A 136 2.44 0.91 -10.66
CA VAL A 136 2.10 0.92 -12.08
C VAL A 136 2.27 -0.46 -12.69
N GLY A 137 3.37 -1.17 -12.37
CA GLY A 137 3.59 -2.55 -12.80
C GLY A 137 2.57 -3.54 -12.22
N ALA A 138 2.16 -3.36 -10.96
CA ALA A 138 1.09 -4.15 -10.36
C ALA A 138 -0.25 -3.93 -11.07
N VAL A 139 -0.57 -2.69 -11.44
CA VAL A 139 -1.76 -2.35 -12.25
C VAL A 139 -1.69 -3.02 -13.62
N GLY A 140 -0.54 -3.00 -14.31
CA GLY A 140 -0.36 -3.73 -15.58
C GLY A 140 -0.55 -5.24 -15.43
N THR A 141 -0.12 -5.82 -14.29
CA THR A 141 -0.34 -7.25 -14.00
C THR A 141 -1.82 -7.56 -13.74
N LEU A 142 -2.53 -6.67 -13.04
CA LEU A 142 -3.98 -6.75 -12.82
C LEU A 142 -4.77 -6.65 -14.12
N GLU A 143 -4.35 -5.75 -15.02
CA GLU A 143 -4.92 -5.59 -16.36
C GLU A 143 -4.74 -6.88 -17.18
N ALA A 144 -3.52 -7.40 -17.26
CA ALA A 144 -3.23 -8.61 -18.02
C ALA A 144 -3.96 -9.84 -17.47
N ALA A 145 -4.11 -9.95 -16.15
CA ALA A 145 -4.92 -11.01 -15.53
C ALA A 145 -6.42 -10.83 -15.79
N SER A 146 -6.93 -9.59 -15.79
CA SER A 146 -8.32 -9.29 -16.11
C SER A 146 -8.67 -9.67 -17.55
N LEU A 147 -7.81 -9.31 -18.51
CA LEU A 147 -7.94 -9.69 -19.93
C LEU A 147 -7.88 -11.20 -20.13
N ALA A 148 -6.97 -11.90 -19.45
CA ALA A 148 -6.84 -13.35 -19.53
C ALA A 148 -8.09 -14.10 -19.02
N LEU A 149 -8.89 -13.46 -18.17
CA LEU A 149 -10.17 -13.98 -17.67
C LEU A 149 -11.38 -13.44 -18.43
N GLY A 150 -11.17 -12.78 -19.58
CA GLY A 150 -12.22 -12.37 -20.49
C GLY A 150 -12.97 -11.09 -20.08
N ARG A 151 -12.41 -10.26 -19.20
CA ARG A 151 -12.97 -8.93 -18.94
C ARG A 151 -12.77 -8.02 -20.16
N ASP A 152 -13.82 -7.31 -20.54
CA ASP A 152 -13.81 -6.32 -21.61
C ASP A 152 -13.25 -5.00 -21.08
N ILE A 153 -11.93 -4.84 -21.20
CA ILE A 153 -11.19 -3.63 -20.84
C ILE A 153 -10.17 -3.32 -21.93
N THR A 154 -9.81 -2.05 -22.10
CA THR A 154 -8.82 -1.64 -23.09
C THR A 154 -7.41 -1.79 -22.52
N PRO A 155 -6.51 -2.56 -23.17
CA PRO A 155 -5.13 -2.70 -22.70
C PRO A 155 -4.40 -1.34 -22.65
N GLY A 156 -3.68 -1.09 -21.58
CA GLY A 156 -2.90 0.13 -21.34
C GLY A 156 -3.65 1.22 -20.55
N ASP A 157 -4.98 1.19 -20.49
CA ASP A 157 -5.77 2.24 -19.83
C ASP A 157 -5.46 2.30 -18.32
N GLY A 158 -5.33 1.14 -17.67
CA GLY A 158 -5.01 1.08 -16.24
C GLY A 158 -3.64 1.68 -15.94
N VAL A 159 -2.64 1.32 -16.74
CA VAL A 159 -1.26 1.79 -16.61
C VAL A 159 -1.16 3.29 -16.86
N ALA A 160 -1.79 3.78 -17.94
CA ALA A 160 -1.81 5.20 -18.27
C ALA A 160 -2.46 6.04 -17.16
N ALA A 161 -3.61 5.61 -16.64
CA ALA A 161 -4.30 6.28 -15.55
C ALA A 161 -3.47 6.31 -14.27
N ALA A 162 -2.85 5.19 -13.90
CA ALA A 162 -2.00 5.09 -12.72
C ALA A 162 -0.79 6.04 -12.81
N GLN A 163 -0.10 6.04 -13.96
CA GLN A 163 1.07 6.88 -14.18
C GLN A 163 0.71 8.37 -14.18
N ALA A 164 -0.37 8.76 -14.87
CA ALA A 164 -0.82 10.15 -14.90
C ALA A 164 -1.15 10.68 -13.50
N ALA A 165 -1.93 9.92 -12.72
CA ALA A 165 -2.31 10.31 -11.37
C ALA A 165 -1.11 10.41 -10.41
N ALA A 166 -0.11 9.56 -10.56
CA ALA A 166 1.12 9.64 -9.78
C ALA A 166 1.93 10.90 -10.11
N LEU A 167 2.09 11.21 -11.40
CA LEU A 167 2.80 12.41 -11.86
C LEU A 167 2.10 13.69 -11.41
N ASP A 168 0.76 13.71 -11.48
CA ASP A 168 -0.04 14.83 -10.95
C ASP A 168 0.17 15.00 -9.44
N SER A 169 0.13 13.90 -8.67
CA SER A 169 0.33 13.92 -7.22
C SER A 169 1.72 14.44 -6.82
N LEU A 170 2.75 14.12 -7.60
CA LEU A 170 4.12 14.60 -7.40
C LEU A 170 4.37 16.00 -7.96
N GLY A 171 3.39 16.63 -8.62
CA GLY A 171 3.58 17.92 -9.29
C GLY A 171 4.50 17.87 -10.51
N LEU A 172 4.69 16.69 -11.09
CA LEU A 172 5.56 16.42 -12.24
C LEU A 172 4.79 16.35 -13.57
N SER A 173 3.46 16.31 -13.55
CA SER A 173 2.69 16.44 -14.77
C SER A 173 2.94 17.84 -15.34
N ARG A 174 3.22 17.90 -16.65
CA ARG A 174 3.35 19.19 -17.34
C ARG A 174 2.07 19.94 -17.05
N ALA A 175 2.20 21.03 -16.30
CA ALA A 175 1.13 21.94 -16.05
C ALA A 175 0.33 22.16 -17.34
N ARG A 176 -0.97 22.37 -17.16
CA ARG A 176 -1.84 23.23 -17.97
C ARG A 176 -1.24 24.63 -18.30
N ALA A 177 0.08 24.83 -18.26
CA ALA A 177 0.85 26.03 -18.57
C ALA A 177 0.97 26.36 -20.07
N ALA A 178 0.08 25.82 -20.92
CA ALA A 178 -0.01 26.25 -22.33
C ALA A 178 -1.46 26.49 -22.81
N ALA A 179 -2.48 26.43 -21.94
CA ALA A 179 -3.88 26.60 -22.37
C ALA A 179 -4.64 27.74 -21.66
N ALA A 180 -3.95 28.63 -20.95
CA ALA A 180 -4.58 29.80 -20.30
C ALA A 180 -3.90 31.14 -20.58
N THR A 181 -2.88 31.20 -21.44
CA THR A 181 -2.25 32.46 -21.88
C THR A 181 -1.64 32.29 -23.27
N ALA A 182 -2.48 32.45 -24.30
CA ALA A 182 -2.23 33.13 -25.58
C ALA A 182 -3.40 32.85 -26.52
#